data_AF-A0A7V0JAD6-F1
#
_entry.id   AF-A0A7V0JAD6-F1
#
_cell.length_a   1.000
_cell.length_b   1.000
_cell.length_c   1.000
_cell.angle_alpha   90.00
_cell.angle_beta   90.00
_cell.angle_gamma   90.00
#
_symmetry.space_group_name_H-M   'P 1'
#
loop_
_entity.id
_entity.type
_entity.pdbx_description
1 polymer ?
#
loop_
_entity_poly.entity_id
_entity_poly.type
_entity_poly.pdbx_seq_one_letter_code
_entity_poly.pdbx_strand_id
1 'polypeptide(L)'
;MATEHGIPKLRIVEPSFDSPLTSVIIDLEKLRDNRLDSKTHPGIFFQIKHIFQLLESLGSARIEGNNTTIAELVEKEISGSRNDDEIIGDDEINEIRNAERAMDFIESRIKNNSKIDQAFILNLHKIVVE
;
A
#
# COMPACT_ATOMS: atom_id res chain seq x y z
N MET A 1 -12.03 5.82 38.95
CA MET A 1 -10.63 5.35 38.81
C MET A 1 -10.53 4.66 37.46
N ALA A 2 -10.09 5.38 36.43
CA ALA A 2 -9.98 4.85 35.08
C ALA A 2 -8.69 4.04 34.96
N THR A 3 -8.80 2.80 34.48
CA THR A 3 -7.67 1.90 34.25
C THR A 3 -6.89 2.35 33.01
N GLU A 4 -5.63 2.75 33.22
CA GLU A 4 -4.65 2.93 32.15
C GLU A 4 -4.51 1.63 31.36
N HIS A 5 -5.01 1.61 30.13
CA HIS A 5 -4.72 0.52 29.19
C HIS A 5 -3.28 0.70 28.71
N GLY A 6 -2.32 0.17 29.49
CA GLY A 6 -0.92 0.11 29.09
C GLY A 6 -0.76 -0.63 27.76
N ILE A 7 0.03 -0.06 26.84
CA ILE A 7 0.35 -0.67 25.55
C ILE A 7 0.84 -2.11 25.81
N PRO A 8 0.22 -3.14 25.21
CA PRO A 8 0.62 -4.52 25.47
C PRO A 8 2.09 -4.68 25.12
N LYS A 9 2.85 -5.22 26.07
CA LYS A 9 4.28 -5.45 25.91
C LYS A 9 4.49 -6.38 24.72
N LEU A 10 5.13 -5.88 23.66
CA LEU A 10 5.48 -6.68 22.48
C LEU A 10 6.29 -7.90 22.95
N ARG A 11 5.76 -9.09 22.69
CA ARG A 11 6.40 -10.35 23.00
C ARG A 11 6.94 -10.93 21.71
N ILE A 12 8.25 -11.14 21.65
CA ILE A 12 8.86 -11.92 20.58
C ILE A 12 8.40 -13.38 20.76
N VAL A 13 7.82 -13.94 19.71
CA VAL A 13 7.44 -15.36 19.66
C VAL A 13 8.60 -16.16 19.08
N GLU A 14 8.92 -17.27 19.71
CA GLU A 14 9.91 -18.23 19.23
C GLU A 14 9.16 -19.44 18.66
N PRO A 15 8.90 -19.47 17.33
CA PRO A 15 8.24 -20.61 16.73
C PRO A 15 9.15 -21.83 16.79
N SER A 16 8.55 -23.01 17.05
CA SER A 16 9.28 -24.28 17.03
C SER A 16 9.84 -24.57 15.63
N PHE A 17 10.95 -25.30 15.56
CA PHE A 17 11.61 -25.59 14.28
C PHE A 17 10.76 -26.42 13.31
N ASP A 18 9.91 -27.29 13.84
CA ASP A 18 8.95 -28.11 13.10
C ASP A 18 7.65 -27.36 12.73
N SER A 19 7.53 -26.08 13.09
CA SER A 19 6.35 -25.26 12.78
C SER A 19 6.33 -24.87 11.29
N PRO A 20 5.18 -24.93 10.61
CA PRO A 20 5.01 -24.34 9.29
C PRO A 20 5.37 -22.85 9.23
N LEU A 21 5.20 -22.13 10.34
CA LEU A 21 5.56 -20.71 10.44
C LEU A 21 7.07 -20.49 10.26
N THR A 22 7.89 -21.39 10.81
CA THR A 22 9.35 -21.32 10.67
C THR A 22 9.77 -21.49 9.23
N SER A 23 9.13 -22.40 8.48
CA SER A 23 9.36 -22.53 7.03
C SER A 23 9.03 -21.25 6.28
N VAL A 24 7.89 -20.62 6.57
CA VAL A 24 7.49 -19.34 5.95
C VAL A 24 8.50 -18.23 6.27
N ILE A 25 8.97 -18.13 7.52
CA ILE A 25 9.99 -17.15 7.91
C ILE A 25 11.29 -17.36 7.11
N ILE A 26 11.74 -18.61 6.98
CA ILE A 26 12.94 -18.95 6.22
C ILE A 26 12.77 -18.59 4.73
N ASP A 27 11.59 -18.81 4.16
CA ASP A 27 11.34 -18.48 2.77
C ASP A 27 11.29 -16.96 2.54
N LEU A 28 10.71 -16.18 3.45
CA LEU A 28 10.78 -14.72 3.44
C LEU A 28 12.22 -14.21 3.56
N GLU A 29 13.04 -14.85 4.40
CA GLU A 29 14.44 -14.50 4.57
C GLU A 29 15.24 -14.69 3.27
N LYS A 30 15.00 -15.79 2.55
CA LYS A 30 15.62 -16.02 1.23
C LYS A 30 15.24 -14.92 0.24
N LEU A 31 14.01 -14.43 0.28
CA LEU A 31 13.56 -13.35 -0.59
C LEU A 31 14.22 -12.01 -0.23
N ARG A 32 14.56 -11.78 1.03
CA ARG A 32 15.24 -10.55 1.47
C ARG A 32 16.62 -10.37 0.83
N ASP A 33 17.35 -11.47 0.61
CA ASP A 33 18.68 -11.45 0.00
C ASP A 33 18.64 -11.30 -1.53
N ASN A 34 17.45 -11.45 -2.15
CA ASN A 34 17.27 -11.16 -3.56
C ASN A 34 17.34 -9.65 -3.79
N ARG A 35 18.55 -9.16 -4.05
CA ARG A 35 18.76 -7.80 -4.53
C ARG A 35 18.17 -7.70 -5.94
N LEU A 36 17.18 -6.83 -6.10
CA LEU A 36 16.66 -6.41 -7.40
C LEU A 36 17.72 -5.55 -8.10
N ASP A 37 18.77 -6.18 -8.60
CA ASP A 37 19.76 -5.51 -9.45
C ASP A 37 19.17 -5.39 -10.86
N SER A 38 18.42 -4.32 -11.07
CA SER A 38 17.66 -4.11 -12.31
C SER A 38 18.60 -3.77 -13.47
N LYS A 39 18.75 -4.72 -14.40
CA LYS A 39 19.30 -4.45 -15.75
C LYS A 39 18.27 -3.75 -16.66
N THR A 40 17.05 -3.55 -16.19
CA THR A 40 15.94 -2.96 -16.93
C THR A 40 16.09 -1.44 -17.00
N HIS A 41 15.78 -0.87 -18.17
CA HIS A 41 15.78 0.58 -18.37
C HIS A 41 14.84 1.27 -17.35
N PRO A 42 15.26 2.35 -16.67
CA PRO A 42 14.48 2.97 -15.60
C PRO A 42 13.05 3.32 -16.00
N GLY A 43 12.85 3.84 -17.21
CA GLY A 43 11.50 4.18 -17.71
C GLY A 43 10.55 2.99 -17.76
N ILE A 44 11.02 1.82 -18.19
CA ILE A 44 10.20 0.59 -18.24
C ILE A 44 9.92 0.10 -16.82
N PHE A 45 10.92 0.16 -15.94
CA PHE A 45 10.74 -0.20 -14.54
C PHE A 45 9.65 0.63 -13.86
N PHE A 46 9.69 1.96 -14.01
CA PHE A 46 8.69 2.84 -13.40
C PHE A 46 7.28 2.65 -14.00
N GLN A 47 7.17 2.35 -15.29
CA GLN A 47 5.87 2.03 -15.91
C GLN A 47 5.28 0.73 -15.34
N ILE A 48 6.10 -0.32 -15.25
CA ILE A 48 5.65 -1.60 -14.67
C ILE A 48 5.26 -1.41 -13.20
N LYS A 49 6.08 -0.67 -12.45
CA LYS A 49 5.80 -0.35 -11.05
C LYS A 49 4.45 0.36 -10.89
N HIS A 50 4.18 1.37 -11.72
CA HIS A 50 2.90 2.08 -11.69
C HIS A 50 1.71 1.15 -11.97
N ILE A 51 1.83 0.24 -12.93
CA ILE A 51 0.80 -0.77 -13.19
C ILE A 51 0.54 -1.64 -11.95
N PHE A 52 1.61 -2.08 -11.26
CA PHE A 52 1.44 -2.85 -10.03
C PHE A 52 0.78 -2.02 -8.92
N GLN A 53 1.18 -0.76 -8.71
CA GLN A 53 0.54 0.11 -7.73
C GLN A 53 -0.96 0.30 -8.02
N LEU A 54 -1.34 0.50 -9.29
CA LEU A 54 -2.74 0.62 -9.70
C LEU A 54 -3.54 -0.65 -9.38
N LEU A 55 -2.98 -1.82 -9.70
CA LEU A 55 -3.63 -3.11 -9.44
C LEU A 55 -3.76 -3.40 -7.94
N GLU A 56 -2.75 -3.04 -7.14
CA GLU A 56 -2.78 -3.19 -5.68
C GLU A 56 -3.81 -2.24 -5.03
N SER A 57 -3.92 -1.01 -5.51
CA SER A 57 -4.96 -0.06 -5.07
C SER A 57 -6.36 -0.57 -5.39
N LEU A 58 -6.57 -1.07 -6.61
CA LEU A 58 -7.84 -1.69 -7.01
C LEU A 58 -8.15 -2.94 -6.17
N GLY A 59 -7.17 -3.81 -5.95
CA GLY A 59 -7.30 -5.01 -5.13
C GLY A 59 -7.65 -4.68 -3.68
N SER A 60 -7.05 -3.62 -3.13
CA SER A 60 -7.34 -3.13 -1.78
C SER A 60 -8.78 -2.63 -1.66
N ALA A 61 -9.20 -1.75 -2.58
CA ALA A 61 -10.58 -1.24 -2.62
C ALA A 61 -11.61 -2.37 -2.79
N ARG A 62 -11.30 -3.38 -3.63
CA ARG A 62 -12.16 -4.55 -3.86
C ARG A 62 -12.44 -5.34 -2.58
N ILE A 63 -11.46 -5.48 -1.69
CA ILE A 63 -11.63 -6.19 -0.40
C ILE A 63 -12.62 -5.43 0.50
N GLU A 64 -12.63 -4.10 0.42
CA GLU A 64 -13.52 -3.21 1.18
C GLU A 64 -14.92 -3.05 0.53
N GLY A 65 -15.18 -3.71 -0.60
CA GLY A 65 -16.50 -3.77 -1.24
C GLY A 65 -16.66 -2.92 -2.50
N ASN A 66 -15.61 -2.24 -2.95
CA ASN A 66 -15.59 -1.50 -4.21
C ASN A 66 -15.73 -2.44 -5.42
N ASN A 67 -16.61 -2.11 -6.37
CA ASN A 67 -16.93 -3.01 -7.48
C ASN A 67 -16.35 -2.58 -8.82
N THR A 68 -15.65 -1.44 -8.85
CA THR A 68 -14.89 -0.94 -10.01
C THR A 68 -14.09 -2.07 -10.66
N THR A 69 -14.18 -2.14 -11.99
CA THR A 69 -13.43 -3.07 -12.82
C THR A 69 -12.15 -2.42 -13.34
N ILE A 70 -11.18 -3.24 -13.75
CA ILE A 70 -9.96 -2.74 -14.40
C ILE A 70 -10.30 -1.93 -15.66
N ALA A 71 -11.34 -2.33 -16.41
CA ALA A 71 -11.75 -1.65 -17.62
C ALA A 71 -12.24 -0.21 -17.32
N GLU A 72 -13.14 -0.06 -16.34
CA GLU A 72 -13.66 1.25 -15.91
C GLU A 72 -12.53 2.16 -15.41
N LEU A 73 -11.61 1.62 -14.61
CA LEU A 73 -10.45 2.35 -14.11
C LEU A 73 -9.54 2.83 -15.24
N VAL A 74 -9.22 1.96 -16.21
CA VAL A 74 -8.37 2.30 -17.36
C VAL A 74 -9.05 3.31 -18.27
N GLU A 75 -10.36 3.19 -18.51
CA GLU A 75 -11.12 4.16 -19.29
C GLU A 75 -11.02 5.57 -18.68
N LYS A 76 -11.10 5.66 -17.35
CA LYS A 76 -11.00 6.92 -16.60
C LYS A 76 -9.59 7.51 -16.57
N GLU A 77 -8.56 6.67 -16.57
CA GLU A 77 -7.17 7.13 -16.68
C GLU A 77 -6.84 7.64 -18.10
N ILE A 78 -7.39 7.00 -19.14
CA ILE A 78 -7.19 7.41 -20.54
C ILE A 78 -8.01 8.65 -20.89
N SER A 79 -9.23 8.79 -20.33
CA SER A 79 -10.11 9.92 -20.63
C SER A 79 -9.59 11.27 -20.11
N GLY A 80 -8.50 11.27 -19.33
CA GLY A 80 -7.91 12.50 -18.81
C GLY A 80 -8.78 13.20 -17.76
N SER A 81 -9.78 12.51 -17.21
CA SER A 81 -10.67 13.01 -16.14
C SER A 81 -9.96 13.05 -14.77
N ARG A 82 -8.70 13.50 -14.76
CA ARG A 82 -7.93 13.83 -13.55
C ARG A 82 -8.17 15.27 -13.09
N ASN A 83 -9.14 15.97 -13.68
CA ASN A 83 -9.50 17.31 -13.24
C ASN A 83 -10.19 17.20 -11.88
N ASP A 84 -9.60 17.84 -10.87
CA ASP A 84 -10.12 18.02 -9.51
C ASP A 84 -11.51 18.69 -9.44
N ASP A 85 -12.16 18.98 -10.57
CA ASP A 85 -13.44 19.69 -10.66
C ASP A 85 -14.65 18.77 -10.93
N GLU A 86 -14.44 17.47 -11.22
CA GLU A 86 -15.51 16.45 -11.19
C GLU A 86 -15.60 15.79 -9.79
N ILE A 87 -15.71 16.62 -8.74
CA ILE A 87 -15.89 16.18 -7.33
C ILE A 87 -17.25 15.49 -7.09
N ILE A 88 -18.12 15.38 -8.09
CA ILE A 88 -19.47 14.83 -7.90
C ILE A 88 -19.69 13.73 -8.93
N GLY A 89 -19.28 12.50 -8.63
CA GLY A 89 -19.73 11.39 -9.47
C GLY A 89 -19.22 9.98 -9.22
N ASP A 90 -18.10 9.74 -8.53
CA ASP A 90 -17.64 8.34 -8.39
C ASP A 90 -16.79 8.11 -7.13
N ASP A 91 -17.47 8.00 -5.98
CA ASP A 91 -16.85 7.71 -4.68
C ASP A 91 -15.94 6.46 -4.76
N GLU A 92 -16.33 5.46 -5.56
CA GLU A 92 -15.57 4.22 -5.76
C GLU A 92 -14.21 4.45 -6.45
N ILE A 93 -14.15 5.31 -7.46
CA ILE A 93 -12.87 5.59 -8.15
C ILE A 93 -11.98 6.47 -7.27
N ASN A 94 -12.57 7.38 -6.49
CA ASN A 94 -11.83 8.22 -5.57
C ASN A 94 -11.14 7.37 -4.48
N GLU A 95 -11.80 6.35 -3.92
CA GLU A 95 -11.16 5.42 -2.98
C GLU A 95 -9.89 4.76 -3.57
N ILE A 96 -9.94 4.32 -4.82
CA ILE A 96 -8.80 3.70 -5.51
C ILE A 96 -7.66 4.72 -5.69
N ARG A 97 -7.99 5.95 -6.08
CA ARG A 97 -7.02 7.05 -6.22
C ARG A 97 -6.42 7.46 -4.88
N ASN A 98 -7.20 7.43 -3.81
CA ASN A 98 -6.74 7.72 -2.46
C ASN A 98 -5.71 6.68 -2.00
N ALA A 99 -5.98 5.41 -2.26
CA ALA A 99 -5.04 4.32 -1.98
C ALA A 99 -3.73 4.48 -2.78
N GLU A 100 -3.80 4.87 -4.05
CA GLU A 100 -2.60 5.14 -4.86
C GLU A 100 -1.80 6.34 -4.31
N ARG A 101 -2.47 7.47 -4.02
CA ARG A 101 -1.86 8.65 -3.38
C ARG A 101 -1.20 8.30 -2.04
N ALA A 102 -1.83 7.40 -1.28
CA ALA A 102 -1.29 6.89 -0.02
C ALA A 102 -0.01 6.06 -0.22
N MET A 103 0.04 5.19 -1.24
CA MET A 103 1.26 4.45 -1.59
C MET A 103 2.41 5.37 -1.98
N ASP A 104 2.14 6.39 -2.81
CA ASP A 104 3.14 7.38 -3.22
C ASP A 104 3.63 8.22 -2.03
N PHE A 105 2.73 8.56 -1.11
CA PHE A 105 3.10 9.23 0.15
C PHE A 105 4.04 8.36 0.99
N ILE A 106 3.75 7.07 1.14
CA ILE A 106 4.61 6.14 1.88
C ILE A 106 5.99 6.08 1.23
N GLU A 107 6.08 5.87 -0.08
CA GLU A 107 7.35 5.71 -0.78
C GLU A 107 8.20 6.98 -0.77
N SER A 108 7.58 8.15 -0.90
CA SER A 108 8.30 9.43 -0.88
C SER A 108 8.86 9.79 0.51
N ARG A 109 8.29 9.25 1.60
CA ARG A 109 8.60 9.61 2.99
C ARG A 109 9.37 8.54 3.76
N ILE A 110 9.18 7.26 3.45
CA ILE A 110 9.90 6.16 4.09
C ILE A 110 11.21 5.90 3.36
N LYS A 111 12.32 6.15 4.06
CA LYS A 111 13.68 5.80 3.67
C LYS A 111 14.29 4.93 4.78
N ASN A 112 15.52 4.46 4.55
CA ASN A 112 16.26 3.73 5.57
C ASN A 112 16.30 4.53 6.88
N ASN A 113 15.84 3.89 7.96
CA ASN A 113 15.77 4.47 9.31
C ASN A 113 14.74 5.61 9.50
N SER A 114 13.78 5.80 8.58
CA SER A 114 12.61 6.66 8.83
C SER A 114 11.81 6.14 10.02
N LYS A 115 11.34 7.05 10.88
CA LYS A 115 10.44 6.70 11.98
C LYS A 115 8.99 6.74 11.48
N ILE A 116 8.24 5.68 11.75
CA ILE A 116 6.79 5.64 11.57
C ILE A 116 6.19 6.08 12.91
N ASP A 117 5.84 7.36 13.00
CA ASP A 117 5.24 7.96 14.19
C ASP A 117 3.73 8.20 14.02
N GLN A 118 3.09 8.67 15.07
CA GLN A 118 1.65 8.94 15.05
C GLN A 118 1.27 9.98 13.99
N ALA A 119 2.10 11.01 13.79
CA ALA A 119 1.82 12.06 12.80
C ALA A 119 1.84 11.49 11.37
N PHE A 120 2.78 10.57 11.09
CA PHE A 120 2.82 9.85 9.82
C PHE A 120 1.54 9.04 9.58
N ILE A 121 1.10 8.26 10.58
CA ILE A 121 -0.10 7.42 10.47
C ILE A 121 -1.37 8.27 10.28
N LEU A 122 -1.51 9.38 11.02
CA LEU A 122 -2.66 10.27 10.89
C LEU A 122 -2.71 10.95 9.51
N ASN A 123 -1.57 11.37 8.98
CA ASN A 123 -1.50 11.92 7.62
C ASN A 123 -1.82 10.88 6.57
N LEU A 124 -1.32 9.65 6.73
CA LEU A 124 -1.66 8.54 5.84
C LEU A 124 -3.16 8.27 5.83
N HIS A 125 -3.79 8.19 7.02
CA HIS A 125 -5.23 8.00 7.13
C HIS A 125 -6.02 9.12 6.48
N LYS A 126 -5.59 10.38 6.68
CA LYS A 126 -6.19 11.55 6.04
C LYS A 126 -6.18 11.40 4.51
N ILE A 127 -5.06 10.99 3.91
CA ILE A 127 -4.96 10.80 2.45
C ILE A 127 -5.90 9.70 1.95
N VAL A 128 -6.06 8.61 2.71
CA VAL A 128 -6.91 7.48 2.32
C VAL A 128 -8.40 7.83 2.34
N VAL A 129 -8.83 8.69 3.27
CA VAL A 129 -10.26 9.00 3.52
C VAL A 129 -10.72 10.32 2.86
N GLU A 130 -9.80 11.17 2.41
CA GLU A 130 -10.10 12.44 1.71
C GLU A 130 -10.69 12.25 0.31
#